data_AF-A0A318Z1S8-F1
#
_entry.id   AF-A0A318Z1S8-F1
#
_cell.length_a   1.000
_cell.length_b   1.000
_cell.length_c   1.000
_cell.angle_alpha   90.00
_cell.angle_beta   90.00
_cell.angle_gamma   90.00
#
_symmetry.space_group_name_H-M   'P 1'
#
loop_
_entity.id
_entity.type
_entity.pdbx_description
1 polymer ?
#
loop_
_entity_poly.entity_id
_entity_poly.type
_entity_poly.pdbx_seq_one_letter_code
_entity_poly.pdbx_strand_id
1 'polypeptide(L)'
;MAFMRSPMRDQFSSLRDYLDYRAVDIGRDYILAAVKFGNRICISSADETALSPVIQLAMDHIILTNDLFSYDKESREAETCANAVRYLEQVLAVDAGAAKILITSLLRQTETRMHAELASRRGSNALSPSQLRYARGVIEAAAGNVAFSITTRRYSAIGAGQTCEKKCCS
;
A
#
# COMPACT_ATOMS: atom_id res chain seq x y z
N MET A 1 -20.74 0.79 10.99
CA MET A 1 -20.14 1.61 9.93
C MET A 1 -20.16 0.82 8.65
N ALA A 2 -20.81 1.31 7.61
CA ALA A 2 -20.82 0.66 6.31
C ALA A 2 -19.45 0.86 5.64
N PHE A 3 -18.78 -0.23 5.26
CA PHE A 3 -17.64 -0.21 4.33
C PHE A 3 -18.17 0.23 2.96
N MET A 4 -18.31 1.54 2.73
CA MET A 4 -18.61 2.08 1.41
C MET A 4 -17.29 2.24 0.67
N ARG A 5 -17.11 1.46 -0.41
CA ARG A 5 -16.11 1.80 -1.43
C ARG A 5 -16.43 3.20 -1.95
N SER A 6 -15.41 4.06 -2.04
CA SER A 6 -15.57 5.36 -2.67
C SER A 6 -16.01 5.17 -4.13
N PRO A 7 -16.87 6.06 -4.68
CA PRO A 7 -17.22 6.01 -6.10
C PRO A 7 -15.95 6.06 -6.95
N MET A 8 -15.95 5.36 -8.08
CA MET A 8 -14.78 5.27 -8.95
C MET A 8 -14.41 6.66 -9.45
N ARG A 9 -13.16 7.07 -9.21
CA ARG A 9 -12.60 8.38 -9.58
C ARG A 9 -11.33 8.17 -10.38
N ASP A 10 -11.19 8.87 -11.50
CA ASP A 10 -10.09 8.75 -12.44
C ASP A 10 -9.24 10.03 -12.54
N GLN A 11 -9.75 11.18 -12.07
CA GLN A 11 -9.04 12.46 -12.07
C GLN A 11 -8.67 12.91 -10.66
N PHE A 12 -7.38 13.17 -10.44
CA PHE A 12 -6.84 13.60 -9.14
C PHE A 12 -6.03 14.88 -9.30
N SER A 13 -6.21 15.82 -8.37
CA SER A 13 -5.53 17.12 -8.39
C SER A 13 -4.07 17.05 -7.99
N SER A 14 -3.68 16.00 -7.25
CA SER A 14 -2.32 15.76 -6.78
C SER A 14 -2.13 14.29 -6.37
N LEU A 15 -0.88 13.87 -6.15
CA LEU A 15 -0.58 12.55 -5.62
C LEU A 15 -1.16 12.35 -4.21
N ARG A 16 -1.21 13.40 -3.39
CA ARG A 16 -1.80 13.33 -2.05
C ARG A 16 -3.30 13.04 -2.13
N ASP A 17 -4.01 13.76 -3.00
CA ASP A 17 -5.44 13.56 -3.28
C ASP A 17 -5.72 12.13 -3.78
N TYR A 18 -4.86 11.60 -4.67
CA TYR A 18 -4.91 10.19 -5.09
C TYR A 18 -4.75 9.21 -3.93
N LEU A 19 -3.70 9.40 -3.11
CA LEU A 19 -3.40 8.49 -2.00
C LEU A 19 -4.46 8.57 -0.89
N ASP A 20 -5.08 9.72 -0.67
CA ASP A 20 -6.17 9.87 0.31
C ASP A 20 -7.44 9.14 -0.14
N TYR A 21 -7.77 9.22 -1.44
CA TYR A 21 -8.81 8.39 -2.04
C TYR A 21 -8.50 6.90 -1.89
N ARG A 22 -7.28 6.48 -2.28
CA ARG A 22 -6.87 5.07 -2.21
C ARG A 22 -6.78 4.54 -0.79
N ALA A 23 -6.50 5.37 0.21
CA ALA A 23 -6.50 4.95 1.61
C ALA A 23 -7.88 4.43 2.05
N VAL A 24 -8.97 5.04 1.57
CA VAL A 24 -10.33 4.55 1.81
C VAL A 24 -10.58 3.26 1.02
N ASP A 25 -10.26 3.26 -0.27
CA ASP A 25 -10.54 2.13 -1.17
C ASP A 25 -9.77 0.85 -0.79
N ILE A 26 -8.52 0.96 -0.37
CA ILE A 26 -7.71 -0.18 0.09
C ILE A 26 -8.16 -0.73 1.45
N GLY A 27 -9.03 0.00 2.15
CA GLY A 27 -9.51 -0.39 3.48
C GLY A 27 -8.50 -0.10 4.59
N ARG A 28 -7.92 1.12 4.62
CA ARG A 28 -7.00 1.56 5.68
C ARG A 28 -7.49 1.21 7.08
N ASP A 29 -8.73 1.57 7.41
CA ASP A 29 -9.26 1.37 8.76
C ASP A 29 -9.35 -0.11 9.13
N TYR A 30 -9.65 -0.97 8.14
CA TYR A 30 -9.61 -2.42 8.32
C TYR A 30 -8.19 -2.90 8.63
N ILE A 31 -7.20 -2.48 7.84
CA ILE A 31 -5.80 -2.87 8.00
C ILE A 31 -5.30 -2.45 9.39
N LEU A 32 -5.56 -1.21 9.79
CA LEU A 32 -5.15 -0.69 11.09
C LEU A 32 -5.86 -1.41 12.25
N ALA A 33 -7.16 -1.71 12.11
CA ALA A 33 -7.88 -2.52 13.09
C ALA A 33 -7.30 -3.94 13.20
N ALA A 34 -6.97 -4.58 12.08
CA ALA A 34 -6.36 -5.91 12.04
C ALA A 34 -4.98 -5.93 12.70
N VAL A 35 -4.15 -4.91 12.45
CA VAL A 35 -2.84 -4.75 13.13
C VAL A 35 -3.04 -4.61 14.64
N LYS A 36 -3.98 -3.76 15.09
CA LYS A 36 -4.27 -3.59 16.51
C LYS A 36 -4.75 -4.90 17.15
N PHE A 37 -5.71 -5.56 16.52
CA PHE A 37 -6.27 -6.82 16.98
C PHE A 37 -5.20 -7.93 17.08
N GLY A 38 -4.44 -8.16 16.01
CA GLY A 38 -3.42 -9.21 15.94
C GLY A 38 -2.28 -9.01 16.95
N ASN A 39 -2.00 -7.77 17.33
CA ASN A 39 -0.96 -7.43 18.30
C ASN A 39 -1.49 -7.16 19.72
N ARG A 40 -2.79 -7.36 19.97
CA ARG A 40 -3.46 -7.06 21.26
C ARG A 40 -3.18 -5.64 21.76
N ILE A 41 -3.24 -4.67 20.85
CA ILE A 41 -2.95 -3.26 21.14
C ILE A 41 -4.23 -2.56 21.58
N CYS A 42 -4.19 -1.98 22.79
CA CYS A 42 -5.17 -1.04 23.28
C CYS A 42 -4.46 0.30 23.55
N ILE A 43 -4.76 1.33 22.77
CA ILE A 43 -4.22 2.68 22.94
C ILE A 43 -5.35 3.70 22.80
N SER A 44 -5.18 4.88 23.40
CA SER A 44 -6.17 5.96 23.28
C SER A 44 -6.13 6.60 21.88
N SER A 45 -7.20 7.31 21.51
CA SER A 45 -7.22 8.07 20.26
C SER A 45 -6.14 9.16 20.20
N ALA A 46 -5.77 9.74 21.34
CA ALA A 46 -4.68 10.71 21.43
C ALA A 46 -3.32 10.05 21.14
N ASP A 47 -3.09 8.86 21.71
CA ASP A 47 -1.86 8.09 21.47
C ASP A 47 -1.74 7.63 20.02
N GLU A 48 -2.86 7.28 19.38
CA GLU A 48 -2.94 6.95 17.97
C GLU A 48 -2.67 8.17 17.09
N THR A 49 -3.23 9.33 17.45
CA THR A 49 -3.01 10.60 16.72
C THR A 49 -1.53 10.97 16.70
N ALA A 50 -0.81 10.75 17.80
CA ALA A 50 0.62 10.99 17.87
C ALA A 50 1.42 10.18 16.85
N LEU A 51 0.90 9.03 16.40
CA LEU A 51 1.53 8.13 15.42
C LEU A 51 1.11 8.40 13.98
N SER A 52 0.21 9.37 13.74
CA SER A 52 -0.34 9.67 12.40
C SER A 52 0.73 9.81 11.30
N PRO A 53 1.90 10.45 11.52
CA PRO A 53 2.91 10.57 10.47
C PRO A 53 3.48 9.22 10.02
N VAL A 54 3.84 8.33 10.96
CA VAL A 54 4.34 6.97 10.63
C VAL A 54 3.25 6.15 9.95
N ILE A 55 2.03 6.22 10.49
CA ILE A 55 0.88 5.47 9.96
C ILE A 55 0.58 5.93 8.54
N GLN A 56 0.58 7.24 8.27
CA GLN A 56 0.34 7.78 6.93
C GLN A 56 1.38 7.27 5.93
N LEU A 57 2.67 7.34 6.28
CA LEU A 57 3.74 6.86 5.41
C LEU A 57 3.62 5.36 5.12
N ALA A 58 3.27 4.55 6.12
CA ALA A 58 3.08 3.12 5.93
C ALA A 58 1.87 2.80 5.05
N MET A 59 0.77 3.54 5.21
CA MET A 59 -0.41 3.37 4.36
C MET A 59 -0.15 3.79 2.92
N ASP A 60 0.54 4.92 2.71
CA ASP A 60 0.96 5.35 1.38
C ASP A 60 1.86 4.30 0.72
N HIS A 61 2.79 3.70 1.50
CA HIS A 61 3.66 2.61 1.02
C HIS A 61 2.87 1.35 0.65
N ILE A 62 1.88 0.94 1.45
CA ILE A 62 1.00 -0.20 1.15
C ILE A 62 0.24 0.03 -0.16
N ILE A 63 -0.32 1.23 -0.35
CA ILE A 63 -1.06 1.62 -1.57
C ILE A 63 -0.14 1.56 -2.78
N LEU A 64 0.99 2.27 -2.74
CA LEU A 64 1.94 2.34 -3.86
C LEU A 64 2.51 0.96 -4.22
N THR A 65 2.78 0.13 -3.22
CA THR A 65 3.20 -1.27 -3.44
C THR A 65 2.09 -2.04 -4.13
N ASN A 66 0.84 -1.94 -3.65
CA ASN A 66 -0.29 -2.63 -4.25
C ASN A 66 -0.44 -2.25 -5.72
N ASP A 67 -0.48 -0.95 -6.02
CA ASP A 67 -0.65 -0.43 -7.38
C ASP A 67 0.47 -0.84 -8.31
N LEU A 68 1.73 -0.82 -7.83
CA LEU A 68 2.90 -1.21 -8.60
C LEU A 68 2.81 -2.67 -9.08
N PHE A 69 2.44 -3.58 -8.18
CA PHE A 69 2.35 -5.01 -8.50
C PHE A 69 1.03 -5.37 -9.20
N SER A 70 -0.07 -4.66 -8.95
CA SER A 70 -1.37 -4.96 -9.55
C SER A 70 -1.56 -4.36 -10.96
N TYR A 71 -0.75 -3.35 -11.33
CA TYR A 71 -0.94 -2.58 -12.57
C TYR A 71 -1.06 -3.44 -13.83
N ASP A 72 -0.17 -4.42 -14.05
CA ASP A 72 -0.18 -5.21 -15.29
C ASP A 72 -1.44 -6.09 -15.43
N LYS A 73 -2.06 -6.45 -14.31
CA LYS A 73 -3.33 -7.16 -14.30
C LYS A 73 -4.48 -6.18 -14.50
N GLU A 74 -4.53 -5.10 -13.72
CA GLU A 74 -5.61 -4.10 -13.75
C GLU A 74 -5.71 -3.40 -15.12
N SER A 75 -4.57 -3.14 -15.76
CA SER A 75 -4.52 -2.56 -17.10
C SER A 75 -5.14 -3.43 -18.19
N ARG A 76 -5.21 -4.75 -17.98
CA ARG A 76 -5.84 -5.70 -18.92
C ARG A 76 -7.34 -5.89 -18.65
N GLU A 77 -7.73 -5.77 -17.39
CA GLU A 77 -9.09 -6.09 -16.94
C GLU A 77 -10.03 -4.88 -16.92
N ALA A 78 -9.50 -3.65 -16.80
CA ALA A 78 -10.30 -2.45 -16.62
C ALA A 78 -9.83 -1.28 -17.49
N GLU A 79 -10.79 -0.69 -18.22
CA GLU A 79 -10.59 0.56 -18.95
C GLU A 79 -10.32 1.73 -18.00
N THR A 80 -10.90 1.72 -16.80
CA THR A 80 -10.67 2.72 -15.74
C THR A 80 -10.38 2.03 -14.41
N CYS A 81 -9.19 2.26 -13.87
CA CYS A 81 -8.79 1.79 -12.55
C CYS A 81 -7.94 2.87 -11.88
N ALA A 82 -8.22 3.16 -10.61
CA ALA A 82 -7.45 4.10 -9.81
C ALA A 82 -6.12 3.46 -9.40
N ASN A 83 -5.11 3.53 -10.27
CA ASN A 83 -3.78 2.96 -10.06
C ASN A 83 -2.69 4.04 -10.18
N ALA A 84 -1.75 4.08 -9.22
CA ALA A 84 -0.70 5.10 -9.17
C ALA A 84 0.19 5.12 -10.43
N VAL A 85 0.47 3.97 -11.05
CA VAL A 85 1.28 3.91 -12.28
C VAL A 85 0.56 4.68 -13.38
N ARG A 86 -0.74 4.38 -13.59
CA ARG A 86 -1.57 5.05 -14.58
C ARG A 86 -1.71 6.55 -14.30
N TYR A 87 -1.89 6.91 -13.03
CA TYR A 87 -1.92 8.32 -12.61
C TYR A 87 -0.65 9.06 -13.02
N LEU A 88 0.54 8.47 -12.80
CA LEU A 88 1.80 9.09 -13.19
C LEU A 88 2.03 9.12 -14.71
N GLU A 89 1.60 8.09 -15.44
CA GLU A 89 1.63 8.10 -16.91
C GLU A 89 0.87 9.33 -17.46
N GLN A 90 -0.31 9.60 -16.91
CA GLN A 90 -1.17 10.71 -17.33
C GLN A 90 -0.59 12.07 -16.92
N VAL A 91 -0.17 12.23 -15.66
CA VAL A 91 0.27 13.54 -15.13
C VAL A 91 1.63 13.95 -15.66
N LEU A 92 2.53 12.99 -15.89
CA LEU A 92 3.90 13.27 -16.34
C LEU A 92 4.12 13.01 -17.84
N ALA A 93 3.11 12.50 -18.55
CA ALA A 93 3.21 12.09 -19.95
C ALA A 93 4.38 11.13 -20.23
N VAL A 94 4.50 10.09 -19.39
CA VAL A 94 5.55 9.06 -19.48
C VAL A 94 4.93 7.68 -19.70
N ASP A 95 5.73 6.72 -20.15
CA ASP A 95 5.28 5.32 -20.25
C ASP A 95 5.22 4.61 -18.88
N ALA A 96 4.51 3.48 -18.86
CA ALA A 96 4.37 2.64 -17.68
C ALA A 96 5.70 2.23 -17.05
N GLY A 97 6.74 1.99 -17.84
CA GLY A 97 8.06 1.60 -17.34
C GLY A 97 8.70 2.71 -16.52
N ALA A 98 8.72 3.93 -17.06
CA ALA A 98 9.18 5.12 -16.36
C ALA A 98 8.34 5.43 -15.12
N ALA A 99 7.00 5.33 -15.22
CA ALA A 99 6.09 5.51 -14.08
C ALA A 99 6.38 4.49 -12.95
N LYS A 100 6.59 3.21 -13.28
CA LYS A 100 6.97 2.17 -12.30
C LYS A 100 8.31 2.46 -11.61
N ILE A 101 9.30 3.00 -12.34
CA ILE A 101 10.59 3.43 -11.77
C ILE A 101 10.39 4.59 -10.78
N LEU A 102 9.54 5.57 -11.11
CA LEU A 102 9.21 6.67 -10.22
C LEU A 102 8.52 6.19 -8.94
N ILE A 103 7.53 5.28 -9.05
CA ILE A 103 6.88 4.68 -7.88
C ILE A 103 7.87 3.89 -7.03
N THR A 104 8.75 3.11 -7.65
CA THR A 104 9.80 2.38 -6.93
C THR A 104 10.71 3.34 -6.15
N SER A 105 11.02 4.50 -6.74
CA SER A 105 11.80 5.55 -6.08
C SER A 105 11.03 6.19 -4.91
N LEU A 106 9.74 6.47 -5.08
CA LEU A 106 8.86 6.96 -4.03
C LEU A 106 8.71 5.96 -2.87
N LEU A 107 8.63 4.66 -3.16
CA LEU A 107 8.59 3.59 -2.15
C LEU A 107 9.86 3.62 -1.28
N ARG A 108 11.05 3.65 -1.90
CA ARG A 108 12.34 3.74 -1.18
C ARG A 108 12.45 5.01 -0.35
N GLN A 109 11.99 6.14 -0.88
CA GLN A 109 11.95 7.40 -0.14
C GLN A 109 11.00 7.31 1.05
N THR A 110 9.84 6.69 0.88
CA THR A 110 8.84 6.49 1.93
C THR A 110 9.38 5.57 3.03
N GLU A 111 10.08 4.49 2.68
CA GLU A 111 10.77 3.60 3.62
C GLU A 111 11.81 4.36 4.46
N THR A 112 12.63 5.19 3.80
CA THR A 112 13.63 6.03 4.48
C THR A 112 12.97 6.99 5.47
N ARG A 113 11.86 7.63 5.07
CA ARG A 113 11.10 8.55 5.92
C ARG A 113 10.43 7.83 7.09
N MET A 114 9.85 6.65 6.87
CA MET A 114 9.28 5.82 7.95
C MET A 114 10.34 5.46 8.99
N HIS A 115 11.53 5.05 8.53
CA HIS A 115 12.64 4.73 9.40
C HIS A 115 13.09 5.94 10.24
N ALA A 116 13.31 7.09 9.59
CA ALA A 116 13.73 8.32 10.25
C ALA A 116 12.71 8.80 11.30
N GLU A 117 11.42 8.77 10.97
CA GLU A 117 10.34 9.17 11.87
C GLU A 117 10.28 8.27 13.11
N LEU A 118 10.39 6.94 12.94
CA LEU A 118 10.41 6.01 14.06
C LEU A 118 11.67 6.17 14.91
N ALA A 119 12.84 6.37 14.29
CA ALA A 119 14.11 6.57 14.99
C ALA A 119 14.10 7.85 15.83
N SER A 120 13.62 8.96 15.27
CA SER A 120 13.48 10.25 15.97
C SER A 120 12.59 10.14 17.22
N ARG A 121 11.46 9.44 17.09
CA ARG A 121 10.51 9.23 18.19
C ARG A 121 11.02 8.30 19.29
N ARG A 122 11.85 7.32 18.92
CA ARG A 122 12.56 6.47 19.90
C ARG A 122 13.61 7.29 20.65
N GLY A 123 14.39 8.10 19.95
CA GLY A 123 15.46 8.91 20.56
C GLY A 123 14.96 9.96 21.55
N SER A 124 13.76 10.50 21.31
CA SER A 124 13.11 11.47 22.22
C SER A 124 12.36 10.84 23.39
N ASN A 125 12.33 9.50 23.50
CA ASN A 125 11.51 8.76 24.47
C ASN A 125 10.02 9.17 24.46
N ALA A 126 9.55 9.69 23.32
CA ALA A 126 8.22 10.29 23.19
C ALA A 126 7.08 9.26 23.03
N LEU A 127 7.41 7.97 22.92
CA LEU A 127 6.44 6.90 22.71
C LEU A 127 6.41 5.93 23.89
N SER A 128 5.20 5.62 24.35
CA SER A 128 4.97 4.49 25.25
C SER A 128 5.30 3.16 24.58
N PRO A 129 5.54 2.08 25.35
CA PRO A 129 5.76 0.75 24.79
C PRO A 129 4.62 0.26 23.89
N SER A 130 3.36 0.62 24.21
CA SER A 130 2.19 0.27 23.39
C SER A 130 2.17 1.03 22.05
N GLN A 131 2.49 2.32 22.05
CA GLN A 131 2.63 3.10 20.82
C GLN A 131 3.76 2.58 19.94
N LEU A 132 4.89 2.22 20.54
CA LEU A 132 6.02 1.67 19.80
C LEU A 132 5.67 0.32 19.16
N ARG A 133 4.96 -0.55 19.90
CA ARG A 133 4.47 -1.82 19.37
C ARG A 133 3.50 -1.62 18.22
N TYR A 134 2.61 -0.62 18.32
CA TYR A 134 1.68 -0.29 17.23
C TYR A 134 2.39 0.23 15.99
N ALA A 135 3.28 1.22 16.14
CA ALA A 135 4.06 1.75 15.04
C ALA A 135 4.86 0.65 14.31
N ARG A 136 5.46 -0.26 15.08
CA ARG A 136 6.17 -1.42 14.54
C ARG A 136 5.23 -2.37 13.79
N GLY A 137 4.07 -2.72 14.36
CA GLY A 137 3.11 -3.60 13.71
C GLY A 137 2.58 -3.03 12.38
N VAL A 138 2.42 -1.71 12.28
CA VAL A 138 2.02 -1.04 11.04
C VAL A 138 3.13 -1.11 9.98
N ILE A 139 4.40 -0.91 10.36
CA ILE A 139 5.55 -1.06 9.45
C ILE A 139 5.71 -2.51 9.01
N GLU A 140 5.51 -3.48 9.92
CA GLU A 140 5.53 -4.91 9.59
C GLU A 140 4.40 -5.29 8.63
N ALA A 141 3.22 -4.66 8.73
CA ALA A 141 2.15 -4.82 7.73
C ALA A 141 2.57 -4.31 6.34
N ALA A 142 3.25 -3.16 6.26
CA ALA A 142 3.78 -2.62 5.01
C ALA A 142 4.86 -3.55 4.39
N ALA A 143 5.80 -4.04 5.20
CA ALA A 143 6.80 -5.01 4.76
C ALA A 143 6.16 -6.35 4.32
N GLY A 144 5.17 -6.83 5.08
CA GLY A 144 4.40 -8.02 4.74
C GLY A 144 3.64 -7.87 3.41
N ASN A 145 3.12 -6.68 3.13
CA ASN A 145 2.48 -6.37 1.85
C ASN A 145 3.45 -6.47 0.66
N VAL A 146 4.70 -6.00 0.81
CA VAL A 146 5.74 -6.19 -0.22
C VAL A 146 6.04 -7.67 -0.43
N ALA A 147 6.32 -8.39 0.66
CA ALA A 147 6.63 -9.82 0.59
C ALA A 147 5.49 -10.64 -0.05
N PHE A 148 4.25 -10.34 0.33
CA PHE A 148 3.06 -10.94 -0.28
C PHE A 148 2.94 -10.57 -1.75
N SER A 149 3.11 -9.30 -2.12
CA SER A 149 2.95 -8.83 -3.49
C SER A 149 3.98 -9.43 -4.46
N ILE A 150 5.20 -9.69 -3.99
CA ILE A 150 6.25 -10.37 -4.77
C ILE A 150 5.92 -11.86 -4.99
N THR A 151 5.32 -12.52 -4.00
CA THR A 151 5.18 -13.99 -3.97
C THR A 151 3.81 -14.50 -4.39
N THR A 152 2.80 -13.64 -4.39
CA THR A 152 1.42 -14.04 -4.65
C THR A 152 1.16 -14.34 -6.12
N ARG A 153 0.37 -15.39 -6.38
CA ARG A 153 -0.16 -15.66 -7.73
C ARG A 153 -1.17 -14.61 -8.19
N ARG A 154 -1.72 -13.80 -7.27
CA ARG A 154 -2.73 -12.77 -7.57
C ARG A 154 -2.26 -11.74 -8.61
N TYR A 155 -0.97 -11.40 -8.59
CA TYR A 155 -0.35 -10.41 -9.49
C TYR A 155 0.50 -11.05 -10.60
N SER A 156 0.75 -12.35 -10.53
CA SER A 156 1.49 -13.07 -11.56
C SER A 156 0.64 -13.22 -12.83
N ALA A 157 1.24 -12.98 -13.99
CA ALA A 157 0.60 -13.21 -15.30
C ALA A 157 0.25 -14.69 -15.58
N ILE A 158 0.64 -15.63 -14.70
CA ILE A 158 0.46 -17.09 -14.79
C ILE A 158 -1.02 -17.50 -14.51
N GLY A 159 -1.97 -16.67 -14.96
CA GLY A 159 -3.39 -17.00 -15.07
C GLY A 159 -3.90 -16.99 -16.51
N ALA A 160 -3.11 -16.47 -17.47
CA ALA A 160 -3.41 -16.49 -18.89
C ALA A 160 -2.45 -17.45 -19.60
N GLY A 161 -2.86 -18.71 -19.79
CA GLY A 161 -2.15 -19.63 -20.69
C GLY A 161 -1.30 -20.73 -20.04
N GLN A 162 -1.88 -21.51 -19.12
CA GLN A 162 -1.48 -22.92 -18.97
C GLN A 162 -2.74 -23.80 -19.04
N THR A 163 -3.32 -23.92 -20.24
CA THR A 163 -3.90 -25.20 -20.62
C THR A 163 -2.77 -26.21 -20.53
N CYS A 164 -2.79 -27.00 -19.46
CA CYS A 164 -1.97 -28.18 -19.33
C CYS A 164 -2.24 -29.04 -20.57
N GLU A 165 -1.34 -29.01 -21.57
CA GLU A 165 -1.29 -30.03 -22.59
C GLU A 165 -1.08 -31.34 -21.83
N LYS A 166 -2.17 -32.07 -21.63
CA LYS A 166 -2.13 -33.47 -21.27
C LYS A 166 -1.38 -34.15 -22.39
N LYS A 167 -0.07 -34.34 -22.22
CA LYS A 167 0.67 -35.38 -22.93
C LYS A 167 -0.08 -36.68 -22.64
N CYS A 168 -0.87 -37.12 -23.61
CA CYS A 168 -1.49 -38.42 -23.63
C CYS A 168 -0.34 -39.42 -23.79
N CYS A 169 0.19 -39.90 -22.66
CA CYS A 169 0.86 -41.19 -22.60
C CYS A 169 -0.23 -42.24 -22.42
N SER A 170 -0.59 -42.91 -23.52
CA SER A 170 -0.89 -44.34 -23.66
C SER A 170 -1.40 -44.58 -25.08
#